data_AF-A0A1F8MFD7-F1
#
_entry.id   AF-A0A1F8MFD7-F1
#
_cell.length_a   1.000
_cell.length_b   1.000
_cell.length_c   1.000
_cell.angle_alpha   90.00
_cell.angle_beta   90.00
_cell.angle_gamma   90.00
#
_symmetry.space_group_name_H-M   'P 1'
#
loop_
_entity.id
_entity.type
_entity.pdbx_description
1 polymer ?
#
loop_
_entity_poly.entity_id
_entity_poly.type
_entity_poly.pdbx_seq_one_letter_code
_entity_poly.pdbx_strand_id
1 'polypeptide(L)'
;MLFYIRERQHGGMVIVIPESVRKTDTRITDRLSIKYSCSYDYIWDLLVRSLANHRKFYDAFDPLWQGKRTLTAKKFQEYFRLSTEKEELDEALGDAAQTVAALTSVDGAVVMTDRFHILGFGTEVTAISHLQEIVVSAEPTHFRTPMESYGTRHRAAFRFCSSLEDSVAFVVSRDGGVKGVKRVGSDVILWPDINAGAMGL
;
A
#
# COMPACT_ATOMS: atom_id res chain seq x y z
N MET A 1 -5.53 -3.87 0.85
CA MET A 1 -5.34 -3.35 -0.52
C MET A 1 -4.60 -4.34 -1.43
N LEU A 2 -3.32 -4.65 -1.18
CA LEU A 2 -2.52 -5.56 -2.01
C LEU A 2 -3.16 -6.97 -2.15
N PHE A 3 -3.82 -7.44 -1.09
CA PHE A 3 -4.69 -8.62 -1.11
C PHE A 3 -5.72 -8.56 -2.25
N TYR A 4 -6.57 -7.52 -2.29
CA TYR A 4 -7.62 -7.36 -3.30
C TYR A 4 -7.08 -7.21 -4.73
N ILE A 5 -5.88 -6.62 -4.90
CA ILE A 5 -5.22 -6.54 -6.21
C ILE A 5 -4.87 -7.96 -6.71
N ARG A 6 -4.34 -8.79 -5.81
CA ARG A 6 -3.99 -10.19 -6.12
C ARG A 6 -5.23 -11.03 -6.46
N GLU A 7 -6.30 -10.92 -5.67
CA GLU A 7 -7.54 -11.66 -5.88
C GLU A 7 -8.20 -11.38 -7.24
N ARG A 8 -7.96 -10.21 -7.84
CA ARG A 8 -8.49 -9.85 -9.16
C ARG A 8 -7.79 -10.55 -10.33
N GLN A 9 -6.64 -11.21 -10.14
CA GLN A 9 -5.91 -11.97 -11.17
C GLN A 9 -5.58 -11.22 -12.49
N HIS A 10 -5.58 -9.88 -12.47
CA HIS A 10 -5.14 -9.06 -13.60
C HIS A 10 -3.70 -8.55 -13.44
N GLY A 11 -3.13 -8.73 -12.24
CA GLY A 11 -1.88 -8.10 -11.82
C GLY A 11 -2.04 -6.59 -11.61
N GLY A 12 -0.99 -5.93 -11.11
CA GLY A 12 -1.03 -4.49 -10.87
C GLY A 12 0.31 -3.94 -10.37
N MET A 13 0.48 -2.63 -10.48
CA MET A 13 1.62 -1.92 -9.89
C MET A 13 1.11 -0.74 -9.05
N VAL A 14 1.61 -0.63 -7.82
CA VAL A 14 1.35 0.50 -6.94
C VAL A 14 2.68 1.16 -6.62
N ILE A 15 2.77 2.46 -6.86
CA ILE A 15 3.93 3.28 -6.52
C ILE A 15 3.55 4.14 -5.31
N VAL A 16 4.38 4.10 -4.29
CA VAL A 16 4.26 4.91 -3.07
C VAL A 16 5.42 5.91 -3.04
N ILE A 17 5.08 7.19 -2.89
CA ILE A 17 6.04 8.29 -2.76
C ILE A 17 5.81 9.04 -1.43
N PRO A 18 6.76 9.84 -0.95
CA PRO A 18 6.52 10.62 0.27
C PRO A 18 5.43 11.67 0.05
N GLU A 19 4.58 11.90 1.05
CA GLU A 19 3.55 12.97 1.05
C GLU A 19 4.13 14.35 0.78
N SER A 20 5.38 14.59 1.16
CA SER A 20 6.07 15.86 0.89
C SER A 20 6.29 16.14 -0.60
N VAL A 21 6.18 15.12 -1.46
CA VAL A 21 6.37 15.23 -2.90
C VAL A 21 5.04 15.48 -3.59
N ARG A 22 4.86 16.70 -4.10
CA ARG A 22 3.64 17.08 -4.82
C ARG A 22 3.63 16.50 -6.23
N LYS A 23 2.44 16.37 -6.82
CA LYS A 23 2.28 15.93 -8.22
C LYS A 23 3.00 16.80 -9.25
N THR A 24 3.14 18.09 -8.96
CA THR A 24 3.79 19.09 -9.81
C THR A 24 5.31 19.17 -9.58
N ASP A 25 5.83 18.36 -8.68
CA ASP A 25 7.26 18.33 -8.38
C ASP A 25 8.02 17.66 -9.54
N THR A 26 9.15 18.23 -9.96
CA THR A 26 9.99 17.68 -11.02
C THR A 26 10.53 16.30 -10.67
N ARG A 27 10.66 15.99 -9.37
CA ARG A 27 10.95 14.63 -8.89
C ARG A 27 9.93 13.61 -9.39
N ILE A 28 8.69 14.02 -9.68
CA ILE A 28 7.62 13.17 -10.19
C ILE A 28 7.39 13.36 -11.68
N THR A 29 7.23 14.60 -12.16
CA THR A 29 6.85 14.86 -13.55
C THR A 29 7.91 14.39 -14.56
N ASP A 30 9.18 14.32 -14.15
CA ASP A 30 10.27 13.84 -15.01
C ASP A 30 10.38 12.30 -15.03
N ARG A 31 9.65 11.62 -14.14
CA ARG A 31 9.75 10.16 -13.91
C ARG A 31 8.46 9.39 -14.14
N LEU A 32 7.32 10.07 -14.05
CA LEU A 32 5.99 9.49 -14.15
C LEU A 32 5.12 10.32 -15.10
N SER A 33 4.48 9.63 -16.04
CA SER A 33 3.41 10.19 -16.87
C SER A 33 2.07 9.67 -16.38
N ILE A 34 1.34 10.49 -15.62
CA ILE A 34 0.06 10.11 -15.01
C ILE A 34 -1.07 10.41 -16.01
N LYS A 35 -1.64 9.38 -16.62
CA LYS A 35 -2.72 9.53 -17.60
C LYS A 35 -4.04 9.97 -16.99
N TYR A 36 -4.43 9.34 -15.87
CA TYR A 36 -5.67 9.65 -15.16
C TYR A 36 -5.34 10.25 -13.80
N SER A 37 -5.15 11.57 -13.76
CA SER A 37 -4.93 12.30 -12.51
C SER A 37 -6.21 12.35 -11.68
N CYS A 38 -6.12 12.07 -10.38
CA CYS A 38 -7.25 12.15 -9.46
C CYS A 38 -6.79 12.58 -8.07
N SER A 39 -7.67 13.14 -7.24
CA SER A 39 -7.36 13.43 -5.84
C SER A 39 -8.27 12.59 -4.95
N TYR A 40 -7.67 11.61 -4.25
CA TYR A 40 -8.39 10.78 -3.30
C TYR A 40 -7.56 10.62 -2.02
N ASP A 41 -7.84 11.46 -1.03
CA ASP A 41 -7.11 11.63 0.23
C ASP A 41 -7.86 11.08 1.46
N TYR A 42 -9.01 10.43 1.22
CA TYR A 42 -9.91 9.95 2.26
C TYR A 42 -9.35 8.80 3.11
N ILE A 43 -8.43 7.99 2.55
CA ILE A 43 -7.92 6.77 3.21
C ILE A 43 -7.17 7.09 4.51
N TRP A 44 -6.40 8.18 4.55
CA TRP A 44 -5.64 8.54 5.74
C TRP A 44 -6.53 8.85 6.93
N ASP A 45 -7.58 9.64 6.72
CA ASP A 45 -8.56 9.99 7.75
C ASP A 45 -9.23 8.74 8.31
N LEU A 46 -9.65 7.83 7.42
CA LEU A 46 -10.22 6.54 7.82
C LEU A 46 -9.25 5.73 8.69
N LEU A 47 -7.98 5.63 8.31
CA LEU A 47 -6.98 4.90 9.09
C LEU A 47 -6.77 5.53 10.48
N VAL A 48 -6.66 6.85 10.54
CA VAL A 48 -6.50 7.58 11.82
C VAL A 48 -7.72 7.38 12.72
N ARG A 49 -8.93 7.49 12.17
CA ARG A 49 -10.19 7.26 12.89
C ARG A 49 -10.32 5.81 13.35
N SER A 50 -9.99 4.84 12.49
CA SER A 50 -9.98 3.42 12.83
C SER A 50 -9.01 3.12 13.98
N LEU A 51 -7.78 3.65 13.93
CA LEU A 51 -6.81 3.47 15.02
C LEU A 51 -7.28 4.12 16.33
N ALA A 52 -7.85 5.33 16.26
CA ALA A 52 -8.38 6.03 17.43
C ALA A 52 -9.59 5.30 18.03
N ASN A 53 -10.50 4.79 17.19
CA ASN A 53 -11.64 3.99 17.62
C ASN A 53 -11.18 2.65 18.21
N HIS A 54 -10.24 1.95 17.59
CA HIS A 54 -9.68 0.69 18.07
C HIS A 54 -9.19 0.82 19.52
N ARG A 55 -8.38 1.87 19.80
CA ARG A 55 -7.94 2.16 21.17
C ARG A 55 -9.11 2.35 22.14
N LYS A 56 -10.06 3.23 21.80
CA LYS A 56 -11.24 3.50 22.66
C LYS A 56 -12.09 2.25 22.89
N PHE A 57 -12.26 1.43 21.85
CA PHE A 57 -13.02 0.19 21.90
C PHE A 57 -12.40 -0.78 22.91
N TYR A 58 -11.09 -1.02 22.84
CA TYR A 58 -10.42 -1.93 23.77
C TYR A 58 -10.37 -1.37 25.21
N ASP A 59 -10.22 -0.06 25.38
CA ASP A 59 -10.33 0.58 26.70
C ASP A 59 -11.73 0.39 27.32
N ALA A 60 -12.79 0.41 26.49
CA ALA A 60 -14.16 0.14 26.92
C ALA A 60 -14.46 -1.36 27.11
N PHE A 61 -13.79 -2.22 26.34
CA PHE A 61 -13.98 -3.67 26.35
C PHE A 61 -13.23 -4.38 27.49
N ASP A 62 -12.04 -3.92 27.86
CA ASP A 62 -11.20 -4.57 28.88
C ASP A 62 -11.94 -4.83 30.22
N PRO A 63 -12.74 -3.91 30.77
CA PRO A 63 -13.57 -4.18 31.95
C PRO A 63 -14.63 -5.28 31.75
N LEU A 64 -15.15 -5.45 30.52
CA LEU A 64 -16.11 -6.51 30.16
C LEU A 64 -15.42 -7.86 30.17
N TRP A 65 -14.23 -7.93 29.54
CA TRP A 65 -13.44 -9.15 29.42
C TRP A 65 -12.95 -9.66 30.78
N GLN A 66 -12.57 -8.76 31.68
CA GLN A 66 -12.15 -9.09 33.06
C GLN A 66 -13.30 -9.53 33.98
N GLY A 67 -14.51 -9.73 33.45
CA GLY A 67 -15.61 -10.33 34.21
C GLY A 67 -16.23 -9.41 35.27
N LYS A 68 -16.10 -8.08 35.15
CA LYS A 68 -16.86 -7.16 36.01
C LYS A 68 -18.35 -7.33 35.71
N ARG A 69 -19.06 -7.97 36.65
CA ARG A 69 -20.48 -8.36 36.53
C ARG A 69 -21.47 -7.20 36.53
N THR A 70 -21.03 -5.96 36.73
CA THR A 70 -21.92 -4.79 36.81
C THR A 70 -21.52 -3.74 35.78
N LEU A 71 -22.28 -3.69 34.68
CA LEU A 71 -22.20 -2.67 33.65
C LEU A 71 -23.25 -1.60 33.90
N THR A 72 -22.80 -0.37 34.08
CA THR A 72 -23.71 0.79 34.04
C THR A 72 -24.27 0.95 32.63
N ALA A 73 -25.52 1.39 32.49
CA ALA A 73 -26.13 1.69 31.18
C ALA A 73 -25.24 2.60 30.30
N LYS A 74 -24.59 3.61 30.90
CA LYS A 74 -23.65 4.51 30.20
C LYS A 74 -22.47 3.78 29.56
N LYS A 75 -21.86 2.82 30.27
CA LYS A 75 -20.73 2.03 29.75
C LYS A 75 -21.17 1.09 28.63
N PHE A 76 -22.36 0.50 28.76
CA PHE A 76 -22.93 -0.34 27.70
C PHE A 76 -23.22 0.49 26.44
N GLN A 77 -23.83 1.66 26.59
CA GLN A 77 -24.09 2.58 25.47
C GLN A 77 -22.79 3.02 24.78
N GLU A 78 -21.75 3.36 25.54
CA GLU A 78 -20.45 3.75 24.96
C GLU A 78 -19.78 2.59 24.23
N TYR A 79 -19.78 1.38 24.81
CA TYR A 79 -19.28 0.19 24.14
C TYR A 79 -20.01 -0.06 22.82
N PHE A 80 -21.35 -0.03 22.84
CA PHE A 80 -22.16 -0.25 21.65
C PHE A 80 -21.89 0.80 20.57
N ARG A 81 -21.78 2.08 20.96
CA ARG A 81 -21.41 3.16 20.05
C ARG A 81 -20.05 2.91 19.38
N LEU A 82 -19.04 2.52 20.18
CA LEU A 82 -17.70 2.24 19.68
C LEU A 82 -17.65 1.00 18.79
N SER A 83 -18.43 -0.05 19.10
CA SER A 83 -18.50 -1.25 18.27
C SER A 83 -19.15 -0.97 16.91
N THR A 84 -20.24 -0.20 16.88
CA THR A 84 -20.87 0.21 15.62
C THR A 84 -19.93 1.08 14.78
N GLU A 85 -19.30 2.09 15.40
CA GLU A 85 -18.32 2.93 14.72
C GLU A 85 -17.12 2.12 14.20
N LYS A 86 -16.71 1.07 14.92
CA LYS A 86 -15.67 0.14 14.47
C LYS A 86 -16.09 -0.60 13.19
N GLU A 87 -17.28 -1.17 13.16
CA GLU A 87 -17.81 -1.91 11.99
C GLU A 87 -17.90 -0.99 10.77
N GLU A 88 -18.43 0.22 10.92
CA GLU A 88 -18.52 1.23 9.85
C GLU A 88 -17.14 1.63 9.31
N LEU A 89 -16.15 1.81 10.19
CA LEU A 89 -14.78 2.14 9.79
C LEU A 89 -14.08 0.98 9.08
N ASP A 90 -14.30 -0.26 9.53
CA ASP A 90 -13.74 -1.45 8.90
C ASP A 90 -14.34 -1.66 7.48
N GLU A 91 -15.65 -1.44 7.31
CA GLU A 91 -16.33 -1.48 6.00
C GLU A 91 -15.77 -0.40 5.06
N ALA A 92 -15.70 0.86 5.53
CA ALA A 92 -15.18 1.97 4.73
C ALA A 92 -13.71 1.77 4.30
N LEU A 93 -12.87 1.20 5.17
CA LEU A 93 -11.48 0.84 4.83
C LEU A 93 -11.44 -0.30 3.81
N GLY A 94 -12.32 -1.29 3.92
CA GLY A 94 -12.49 -2.36 2.95
C GLY A 94 -12.82 -1.82 1.56
N ASP A 95 -13.81 -0.93 1.49
CA ASP A 95 -14.25 -0.29 0.24
C ASP A 95 -13.17 0.60 -0.39
N ALA A 96 -12.46 1.37 0.44
CA ALA A 96 -11.32 2.16 -0.03
C ALA A 96 -10.21 1.28 -0.62
N ALA A 97 -9.90 0.16 0.04
CA ALA A 97 -8.92 -0.80 -0.44
C ALA A 97 -9.36 -1.49 -1.75
N GLN A 98 -10.65 -1.81 -1.89
CA GLN A 98 -11.22 -2.35 -3.14
C GLN A 98 -11.21 -1.32 -4.26
N THR A 99 -11.46 -0.04 -3.94
CA THR A 99 -11.39 1.07 -4.89
C THR A 99 -9.99 1.18 -5.48
N VAL A 100 -8.94 1.20 -4.64
CA VAL A 100 -7.55 1.21 -5.16
C VAL A 100 -7.26 -0.02 -6.02
N ALA A 101 -7.72 -1.19 -5.60
CA ALA A 101 -7.55 -2.41 -6.38
C ALA A 101 -8.26 -2.33 -7.75
N ALA A 102 -9.38 -1.63 -7.85
CA ALA A 102 -10.04 -1.37 -9.12
C ALA A 102 -9.23 -0.46 -10.04
N LEU A 103 -8.58 0.57 -9.49
CA LEU A 103 -7.74 1.47 -10.28
C LEU A 103 -6.52 0.74 -10.87
N THR A 104 -5.99 -0.29 -10.20
CA THR A 104 -4.88 -1.10 -10.73
C THR A 104 -5.25 -1.97 -11.93
N SER A 105 -6.54 -2.13 -12.26
CA SER A 105 -6.96 -2.87 -13.46
C SER A 105 -6.67 -2.11 -14.76
N VAL A 106 -6.38 -0.80 -14.68
CA VAL A 106 -5.88 0.00 -15.80
C VAL A 106 -4.39 -0.27 -15.97
N ASP A 107 -3.93 -0.44 -17.22
CA ASP A 107 -2.53 -0.68 -17.51
C ASP A 107 -1.63 0.47 -17.04
N GLY A 108 -0.47 0.13 -16.47
CA GLY A 108 0.42 1.05 -15.77
C GLY A 108 0.36 0.91 -14.24
N ALA A 109 0.59 2.02 -13.54
CA ALA A 109 0.58 2.08 -12.08
C ALA A 109 -0.49 3.00 -11.50
N VAL A 110 -0.94 2.65 -10.30
CA VAL A 110 -1.53 3.59 -9.34
C VAL A 110 -0.40 4.27 -8.58
N VAL A 111 -0.44 5.59 -8.47
CA VAL A 111 0.53 6.37 -7.69
C VAL A 111 -0.20 6.92 -6.46
N MET A 112 0.37 6.70 -5.29
CA MET A 112 -0.13 7.24 -4.04
C MET A 112 1.01 7.75 -3.16
N THR A 113 0.66 8.52 -2.13
CA THR A 113 1.62 8.94 -1.12
C THR A 113 1.74 7.91 0.02
N ASP A 114 2.73 8.08 0.89
CA ASP A 114 2.88 7.35 2.15
C ASP A 114 1.78 7.67 3.18
N ARG A 115 0.93 8.67 2.90
CA ARG A 115 -0.36 8.90 3.57
C ARG A 115 -1.56 8.40 2.77
N PHE A 116 -1.37 7.49 1.81
CA PHE A 116 -2.44 6.89 1.01
C PHE A 116 -3.28 7.90 0.20
N HIS A 117 -2.74 9.10 -0.09
CA HIS A 117 -3.37 10.01 -1.05
C HIS A 117 -3.12 9.50 -2.46
N ILE A 118 -4.17 9.07 -3.16
CA ILE A 118 -4.05 8.63 -4.56
C ILE A 118 -3.88 9.87 -5.44
N LEU A 119 -2.79 9.88 -6.20
CA LEU A 119 -2.43 10.96 -7.08
C LEU A 119 -2.91 10.74 -8.52
N GLY A 120 -3.08 9.49 -8.91
CA GLY A 120 -3.60 9.08 -10.21
C GLY A 120 -3.33 7.61 -10.51
N PHE A 121 -3.83 7.18 -11.65
CA PHE A 121 -3.71 5.80 -12.14
C PHE A 121 -3.50 5.75 -13.66
N GLY A 122 -3.20 4.56 -14.17
CA GLY A 122 -2.77 4.40 -15.56
C GLY A 122 -1.43 5.08 -15.82
N THR A 123 -0.55 5.08 -14.82
CA THR A 123 0.71 5.82 -14.86
C THR A 123 1.79 5.03 -15.56
N GLU A 124 2.46 5.65 -16.52
CA GLU A 124 3.67 5.13 -17.15
C GLU A 124 4.92 5.61 -16.39
N VAL A 125 5.86 4.69 -16.16
CA VAL A 125 7.18 5.04 -15.60
C VAL A 125 8.12 5.45 -16.73
N THR A 126 8.40 6.73 -16.83
CA THR A 126 9.32 7.34 -17.81
C THR A 126 10.74 7.52 -17.25
N ALA A 127 10.96 7.16 -15.98
CA ALA A 127 12.26 7.25 -15.32
C ALA A 127 13.37 6.52 -16.08
N ILE A 128 14.47 7.24 -16.34
CA ILE A 128 15.71 6.69 -16.90
C ILE A 128 16.60 6.25 -15.74
N SER A 129 17.16 5.05 -15.82
CA SER A 129 18.10 4.52 -14.83
C SER A 129 19.21 3.70 -15.51
N HIS A 130 20.42 3.77 -14.96
CA HIS A 130 21.58 2.96 -15.36
C HIS A 130 21.68 1.65 -14.56
N LEU A 131 20.67 1.30 -13.77
CA LEU A 131 20.61 0.07 -13.00
C LEU A 131 20.75 -1.14 -13.94
N GLN A 132 21.65 -2.06 -13.62
CA GLN A 132 21.85 -3.30 -14.39
C GLN A 132 21.42 -4.53 -13.58
N GLU A 133 21.64 -4.50 -12.27
CA GLU A 133 21.36 -5.61 -11.35
C GLU A 133 20.50 -5.15 -10.19
N ILE A 134 19.71 -6.07 -9.66
CA ILE A 134 18.93 -5.90 -8.43
C ILE A 134 19.36 -6.92 -7.39
N VAL A 135 19.20 -6.58 -6.12
CA VAL A 135 19.44 -7.49 -5.00
C VAL A 135 18.11 -8.15 -4.63
N VAL A 136 18.03 -9.47 -4.70
CA VAL A 136 16.87 -10.22 -4.22
C VAL A 136 17.07 -10.56 -2.75
N SER A 137 16.13 -10.13 -1.91
CA SER A 137 16.06 -10.48 -0.49
C SER A 137 15.42 -11.84 -0.34
N ALA A 138 16.22 -12.91 -0.44
CA ALA A 138 15.82 -14.26 -0.05
C ALA A 138 16.44 -14.59 1.31
N GLU A 139 15.69 -15.21 2.22
CA GLU A 139 16.28 -15.75 3.45
C GLU A 139 16.89 -17.12 3.16
N PRO A 140 18.11 -17.45 3.63
CA PRO A 140 19.00 -16.67 4.49
C PRO A 140 20.04 -15.81 3.74
N THR A 141 20.02 -15.77 2.39
CA THR A 141 21.05 -15.11 1.57
C THR A 141 20.48 -14.16 0.52
N HIS A 142 21.09 -12.98 0.42
CA HIS A 142 20.82 -12.04 -0.67
C HIS A 142 21.64 -12.44 -1.90
N PHE A 143 21.06 -12.36 -3.09
CA PHE A 143 21.77 -12.57 -4.34
C PHE A 143 21.47 -11.47 -5.34
N ARG A 144 22.44 -11.18 -6.21
CA ARG A 144 22.28 -10.23 -7.33
C ARG A 144 21.77 -10.97 -8.55
N THR A 145 20.94 -10.29 -9.33
CA THR A 145 20.43 -10.80 -10.60
C THR A 145 20.24 -9.66 -11.59
N PRO A 146 20.45 -9.87 -12.90
CA PRO A 146 20.20 -8.85 -13.91
C PRO A 146 18.74 -8.41 -13.88
N MET A 147 18.49 -7.10 -14.01
CA MET A 147 17.12 -6.59 -14.05
C MET A 147 16.33 -7.12 -15.27
N GLU A 148 17.02 -7.48 -16.34
CA GLU A 148 16.43 -8.05 -17.56
C GLU A 148 15.85 -9.46 -17.36
N SER A 149 16.19 -10.13 -16.25
CA SER A 149 15.57 -11.41 -15.87
C SER A 149 14.11 -11.28 -15.43
N TYR A 150 13.57 -10.06 -15.31
CA TYR A 150 12.19 -9.81 -14.90
C TYR A 150 11.36 -9.15 -16.00
N GLY A 151 10.03 -9.31 -15.93
CA GLY A 151 9.08 -8.71 -16.86
C GLY A 151 8.97 -7.17 -16.77
N THR A 152 8.26 -6.57 -17.73
CA THR A 152 8.19 -5.11 -17.94
C THR A 152 7.77 -4.32 -16.70
N ARG A 153 6.77 -4.79 -15.93
CA ARG A 153 6.30 -4.10 -14.71
C ARG A 153 7.37 -4.06 -13.62
N HIS A 154 8.08 -5.16 -13.41
CA HIS A 154 9.20 -5.21 -12.46
C HIS A 154 10.30 -4.26 -12.89
N ARG A 155 10.70 -4.29 -14.16
CA ARG A 155 11.72 -3.38 -14.69
C ARG A 155 11.31 -1.91 -14.54
N ALA A 156 10.04 -1.58 -14.74
CA ALA A 156 9.51 -0.24 -14.48
C ALA A 156 9.63 0.14 -12.98
N ALA A 157 9.24 -0.75 -12.08
CA ALA A 157 9.40 -0.55 -10.63
C ALA A 157 10.87 -0.36 -10.23
N PHE A 158 11.80 -1.16 -10.78
CA PHE A 158 13.23 -1.04 -10.52
C PHE A 158 13.80 0.30 -10.97
N ARG A 159 13.48 0.73 -12.20
CA ARG A 159 13.92 2.04 -12.72
C ARG A 159 13.38 3.18 -11.86
N PHE A 160 12.09 3.12 -11.50
CA PHE A 160 11.49 4.15 -10.66
C PHE A 160 12.18 4.24 -9.29
N CYS A 161 12.26 3.12 -8.56
CA CYS A 161 12.86 3.09 -7.22
C CYS A 161 14.35 3.44 -7.23
N SER A 162 15.08 3.07 -8.29
CA SER A 162 16.47 3.51 -8.49
C SER A 162 16.59 5.03 -8.62
N SER A 163 15.61 5.66 -9.28
CA SER A 163 15.64 7.09 -9.62
C SER A 163 15.10 8.04 -8.53
N LEU A 164 14.41 7.50 -7.51
CA LEU A 164 13.86 8.25 -6.39
C LEU A 164 14.02 7.45 -5.09
N GLU A 165 14.89 7.94 -4.19
CA GLU A 165 15.33 7.20 -3.00
C GLU A 165 14.19 6.83 -2.04
N ASP A 166 13.34 7.79 -1.71
CA ASP A 166 12.27 7.62 -0.71
C ASP A 166 10.99 7.00 -1.28
N SER A 167 11.12 6.19 -2.33
CA SER A 167 9.98 5.54 -2.98
C SER A 167 9.93 4.03 -2.77
N VAL A 168 8.73 3.48 -2.81
CA VAL A 168 8.47 2.04 -2.78
C VAL A 168 7.54 1.69 -3.92
N ALA A 169 7.81 0.58 -4.60
CA ALA A 169 6.88 0.03 -5.58
C ALA A 169 6.46 -1.38 -5.17
N PHE A 170 5.16 -1.64 -5.23
CA PHE A 170 4.58 -2.97 -5.10
C PHE A 170 4.17 -3.48 -6.47
N VAL A 171 4.66 -4.65 -6.83
CA VAL A 171 4.31 -5.34 -8.07
C VAL A 171 3.52 -6.58 -7.71
N VAL A 172 2.30 -6.67 -8.22
CA VAL A 172 1.42 -7.83 -8.04
C VAL A 172 1.37 -8.56 -9.37
N SER A 173 1.97 -9.75 -9.42
CA SER A 173 1.93 -10.61 -10.60
C SER A 173 0.58 -11.34 -10.70
N ARG A 174 0.19 -11.71 -11.93
CA ARG A 174 -1.03 -12.49 -12.19
C ARG A 174 -0.93 -13.93 -11.67
N ASP A 175 0.27 -14.47 -11.69
CA ASP A 175 0.63 -15.87 -11.43
C ASP A 175 1.44 -16.05 -10.14
N GLY A 176 1.62 -14.99 -9.34
CA GLY A 176 2.51 -15.03 -8.18
C GLY A 176 2.09 -14.10 -7.04
N GLY A 177 2.91 -14.10 -5.99
CA GLY A 177 2.75 -13.25 -4.81
C GLY A 177 3.02 -11.77 -5.07
N VAL A 178 2.87 -10.98 -4.01
CA VAL A 178 3.18 -9.54 -4.02
C VAL A 178 4.67 -9.35 -3.82
N LYS A 179 5.26 -8.49 -4.64
CA LYS A 179 6.68 -8.14 -4.59
C LYS A 179 6.86 -6.69 -4.18
N GLY A 180 7.77 -6.43 -3.26
CA GLY A 180 8.16 -5.07 -2.89
C GLY A 180 9.50 -4.70 -3.52
N VAL A 181 9.62 -3.46 -3.94
CA VAL A 181 10.84 -2.89 -4.50
C VAL A 181 11.14 -1.58 -3.78
N LYS A 182 12.38 -1.41 -3.32
CA LYS A 182 12.86 -0.17 -2.70
C LYS A 182 14.35 0.00 -2.94
N ARG A 183 14.81 1.25 -3.04
CA ARG A 183 16.25 1.56 -2.99
C ARG A 183 16.74 1.60 -1.54
N VAL A 184 17.85 0.93 -1.26
CA VAL A 184 18.54 0.95 0.03
C VAL A 184 20.02 1.20 -0.24
N GLY A 185 20.51 2.38 0.15
CA GLY A 185 21.85 2.82 -0.22
C GLY A 185 22.00 2.94 -1.74
N SER A 186 22.99 2.28 -2.32
CA SER A 186 23.18 2.24 -3.78
C SER A 186 22.37 1.15 -4.49
N ASP A 187 21.82 0.19 -3.75
CA ASP A 187 21.18 -0.99 -4.32
C ASP A 187 19.66 -0.84 -4.41
N VAL A 188 19.07 -1.47 -5.42
CA VAL A 188 17.62 -1.70 -5.48
C VAL A 188 17.34 -3.12 -4.98
N ILE A 189 16.58 -3.22 -3.89
CA ILE A 189 16.22 -4.48 -3.25
C ILE A 189 14.81 -4.88 -3.72
N LEU A 190 14.68 -6.16 -4.09
CA LEU A 190 13.43 -6.85 -4.37
C LEU A 190 13.13 -7.81 -3.22
N TRP A 191 11.97 -7.65 -2.58
CA TRP A 191 11.39 -8.64 -1.68
C TRP A 191 10.41 -9.51 -2.48
N PRO A 192 10.70 -10.81 -2.70
CA PRO A 192 9.95 -11.66 -3.62
C PRO A 192 8.55 -12.05 -3.11
N ASP A 193 8.39 -12.12 -1.78
CA ASP A 193 7.21 -12.67 -1.10
C ASP A 193 6.78 -11.76 0.06
N ILE A 194 6.04 -10.70 -0.28
CA ILE A 194 5.33 -9.92 0.73
C ILE A 194 4.01 -10.64 1.03
N ASN A 195 3.88 -11.14 2.26
CA ASN A 195 2.62 -11.73 2.69
C ASN A 195 1.54 -10.64 2.76
N ALA A 196 0.60 -10.71 1.83
CA ALA A 196 -0.53 -9.80 1.72
C ALA A 196 -1.85 -10.50 2.09
N GLY A 197 -1.83 -11.41 3.07
CA GLY A 197 -3.04 -12.03 3.62
C GLY A 197 -3.97 -11.00 4.28
N ALA A 198 -5.27 -11.30 4.32
CA ALA A 198 -6.30 -10.41 4.90
C ALA A 198 -6.06 -10.10 6.40
N MET A 199 -5.22 -10.87 7.09
CA MET A 199 -4.79 -10.63 8.47
C MET A 199 -3.26 -10.77 8.68
N GLY A 200 -2.45 -10.71 7.61
CA GLY A 200 -1.01 -11.01 7.73
C GLY A 200 -0.70 -12.46 8.13
N LEU A 201 -1.67 -13.35 7.95
CA LEU A 201 -1.53 -14.81 7.95
C LEU A 201 -1.56 -15.29 6.51
#